data_AF-A0A7C6TTU6-F1
#
_entry.id   AF-A0A7C6TTU6-F1
#
_cell.length_a   1.000
_cell.length_b   1.000
_cell.length_c   1.000
_cell.angle_alpha   90.00
_cell.angle_beta   90.00
_cell.angle_gamma   90.00
#
_symmetry.space_group_name_H-M   'P 1'
#
loop_
_entity.id
_entity.type
_entity.pdbx_description
1 polymer ?
#
loop_
_entity_poly.entity_id
_entity_poly.type
_entity_poly.pdbx_seq_one_letter_code
_entity_poly.pdbx_strand_id
1 'polypeptide(L)'
;MRIPTIAQAEAMLAEAERMNPGPWVAHNRVAGRCARAIAAACDDMDDAAACVLGLLHDIGRRFGVCDMRHTILGYRFMQERGFDDSARICLTHSFPYRDIASYNGHNDCTEGETEFLRAFIDQAGYDDYDRLIQLCDAVSLPDGATWMEKRLVDVALRRGVNDLTVPKWRAFLQLKTYFDEKTGGDIYRLIGVVGA
;
A
#
# COMPACT_ATOMS: atom_id res chain seq x y z
N MET A 1 -6.82 13.15 10.85
CA MET A 1 -6.78 12.63 9.47
C MET A 1 -8.16 12.73 8.82
N ARG A 2 -8.21 12.96 7.51
CA ARG A 2 -9.36 12.92 6.62
C ARG A 2 -9.40 11.57 5.92
N ILE A 3 -10.02 10.61 6.61
CA ILE A 3 -10.19 9.22 6.19
C ILE A 3 -11.63 8.79 6.47
N PRO A 4 -12.17 7.78 5.78
CA PRO A 4 -13.46 7.20 6.14
C PRO A 4 -13.38 6.45 7.48
N THR A 5 -14.52 6.17 8.09
CA THR A 5 -14.59 5.21 9.20
C THR A 5 -14.27 3.80 8.70
N ILE A 6 -13.90 2.88 9.61
CA ILE A 6 -13.68 1.47 9.25
C ILE A 6 -14.91 0.87 8.56
N ALA A 7 -16.11 1.15 9.06
CA ALA A 7 -17.34 0.66 8.44
C ALA A 7 -17.55 1.19 7.02
N GLN A 8 -17.22 2.48 6.78
CA GLN A 8 -17.26 3.06 5.44
C GLN A 8 -16.19 2.44 4.53
N ALA A 9 -14.97 2.21 5.03
CA ALA A 9 -13.89 1.59 4.27
C ALA A 9 -14.25 0.16 3.83
N GLU A 10 -14.78 -0.66 4.74
CA GLU A 10 -15.24 -2.02 4.42
C GLU A 10 -16.40 -2.00 3.42
N ALA A 11 -17.35 -1.06 3.56
CA ALA A 11 -18.44 -0.91 2.60
C ALA A 11 -17.94 -0.53 1.20
N MET A 12 -16.98 0.40 1.10
CA MET A 12 -16.34 0.78 -0.17
C MET A 12 -15.60 -0.40 -0.79
N LEU A 13 -14.85 -1.16 0.02
CA LEU A 13 -14.08 -2.30 -0.44
C LEU A 13 -15.01 -3.43 -0.94
N ALA A 14 -16.13 -3.69 -0.24
CA ALA A 14 -17.15 -4.66 -0.66
C ALA A 14 -17.90 -4.22 -1.92
N GLU A 15 -18.14 -2.92 -2.12
CA GLU A 15 -18.66 -2.41 -3.40
C GLU A 15 -17.64 -2.62 -4.52
N ALA A 16 -16.39 -2.24 -4.29
CA ALA A 16 -15.32 -2.40 -5.28
C ALA A 16 -15.07 -3.85 -5.67
N GLU A 17 -15.17 -4.79 -4.73
CA GLU A 17 -15.09 -6.24 -4.97
C GLU A 17 -16.17 -6.73 -5.95
N ARG A 18 -17.40 -6.19 -5.85
CA ARG A 18 -18.48 -6.52 -6.79
C ARG A 18 -18.24 -5.93 -8.18
N MET A 19 -17.57 -4.79 -8.27
CA MET A 19 -17.28 -4.10 -9.54
C MET A 19 -16.10 -4.72 -10.28
N ASN A 20 -15.06 -5.13 -9.55
CA ASN A 20 -13.86 -5.76 -10.11
C ASN A 20 -13.35 -6.85 -9.14
N PRO A 21 -13.93 -8.07 -9.20
CA PRO A 21 -13.55 -9.15 -8.31
C PRO A 21 -12.11 -9.60 -8.57
N GLY A 22 -11.38 -9.93 -7.50
CA GLY A 22 -10.02 -10.44 -7.63
C GLY A 22 -9.29 -10.56 -6.30
N PRO A 23 -8.08 -11.16 -6.32
CA PRO A 23 -7.30 -11.42 -5.12
C PRO A 23 -6.82 -10.14 -4.41
N TRP A 24 -6.87 -8.99 -5.10
CA TRP A 24 -6.48 -7.69 -4.55
C TRP A 24 -7.31 -7.28 -3.34
N VAL A 25 -8.60 -7.65 -3.28
CA VAL A 25 -9.47 -7.32 -2.15
C VAL A 25 -9.01 -8.04 -0.88
N ALA A 26 -8.71 -9.34 -0.99
CA ALA A 26 -8.20 -10.12 0.12
C ALA A 26 -6.82 -9.60 0.56
N HIS A 27 -5.95 -9.25 -0.40
CA HIS A 27 -4.68 -8.58 -0.14
C HIS A 27 -4.85 -7.27 0.65
N ASN A 28 -5.78 -6.39 0.27
CA ASN A 28 -6.07 -5.16 1.04
C ASN A 28 -6.54 -5.45 2.47
N ARG A 29 -7.38 -6.48 2.67
CA ARG A 29 -7.80 -6.89 4.01
C ARG A 29 -6.62 -7.39 4.85
N VAL A 30 -5.66 -8.10 4.24
CA VAL A 30 -4.43 -8.48 4.93
C VAL A 30 -3.59 -7.25 5.27
N ALA A 31 -3.37 -6.35 4.31
CA ALA A 31 -2.60 -5.12 4.51
C ALA A 31 -3.19 -4.25 5.62
N GLY A 32 -4.51 -4.07 5.66
CA GLY A 32 -5.21 -3.35 6.73
C GLY A 32 -5.06 -4.01 8.11
N ARG A 33 -5.04 -5.35 8.20
CA ARG A 33 -4.78 -6.05 9.46
C ARG A 33 -3.32 -5.90 9.91
N CYS A 34 -2.37 -6.03 8.99
CA CYS A 34 -0.95 -5.82 9.27
C CYS A 34 -0.69 -4.39 9.75
N ALA A 35 -1.26 -3.39 9.07
CA ALA A 35 -1.11 -1.97 9.41
C ALA A 35 -1.65 -1.68 10.80
N ARG A 36 -2.84 -2.21 11.13
CA ARG A 36 -3.41 -2.11 12.50
C ARG A 36 -2.47 -2.69 13.54
N ALA A 37 -1.99 -3.92 13.33
CA ALA A 37 -1.17 -4.63 14.31
C ALA A 37 0.17 -3.93 14.58
N ILE A 38 0.82 -3.41 13.54
CA ILE A 38 2.09 -2.68 13.68
C ILE A 38 1.84 -1.31 14.32
N ALA A 39 0.83 -0.55 13.85
CA ALA A 39 0.51 0.76 14.42
C ALA A 39 0.09 0.69 15.90
N ALA A 40 -0.61 -0.37 16.32
CA ALA A 40 -0.96 -0.60 17.72
C ALA A 40 0.25 -0.82 18.65
N ALA A 41 1.42 -1.14 18.08
CA ALA A 41 2.69 -1.26 18.81
C ALA A 41 3.56 0.00 18.71
N CYS A 42 3.09 1.06 18.04
CA CYS A 42 3.74 2.37 17.96
C CYS A 42 3.03 3.34 18.91
N ASP A 43 3.78 4.07 19.74
CA ASP A 43 3.21 5.01 20.73
C ASP A 43 2.51 6.24 20.10
N ASP A 44 2.80 6.56 18.85
CA ASP A 44 2.42 7.80 18.17
C ASP A 44 1.55 7.58 16.91
N MET A 45 0.97 6.39 16.75
CA MET A 45 0.10 6.06 15.62
C MET A 45 -1.31 5.62 16.05
N ASP A 46 -2.30 5.89 15.20
CA ASP A 46 -3.67 5.43 15.36
C ASP A 46 -3.87 4.14 14.55
N ASP A 47 -4.12 3.03 15.25
CA ASP A 47 -4.25 1.70 14.66
C ASP A 47 -5.50 1.55 13.79
N ALA A 48 -6.60 2.22 14.16
CA ALA A 48 -7.84 2.22 13.39
C ALA A 48 -7.65 2.96 12.06
N ALA A 49 -6.94 4.08 12.08
CA ALA A 49 -6.61 4.83 10.89
C ALA A 49 -5.65 4.07 9.97
N ALA A 50 -4.59 3.49 10.52
CA ALA A 50 -3.66 2.63 9.78
C ALA A 50 -4.42 1.47 9.09
N CYS A 51 -5.39 0.88 9.79
CA CYS A 51 -6.26 -0.15 9.23
C CYS A 51 -7.04 0.35 8.01
N VAL A 52 -7.69 1.51 8.11
CA VAL A 52 -8.46 2.12 7.01
C VAL A 52 -7.58 2.41 5.81
N LEU A 53 -6.40 2.99 6.02
CA LEU A 53 -5.46 3.30 4.95
C LEU A 53 -4.99 2.03 4.25
N GLY A 54 -4.68 0.96 4.99
CA GLY A 54 -4.33 -0.34 4.42
C GLY A 54 -5.47 -1.01 3.66
N LEU A 55 -6.72 -0.90 4.12
CA LEU A 55 -7.90 -1.43 3.42
C LEU A 55 -8.14 -0.76 2.05
N LEU A 56 -7.80 0.53 1.94
CA LEU A 56 -8.19 1.34 0.79
C LEU A 56 -7.03 1.73 -0.13
N HIS A 57 -5.78 1.35 0.18
CA HIS A 57 -4.60 1.76 -0.61
C HIS A 57 -4.71 1.43 -2.10
N ASP A 58 -5.35 0.30 -2.41
CA ASP A 58 -5.50 -0.24 -3.77
C ASP A 58 -6.91 0.01 -4.36
N ILE A 59 -7.74 0.88 -3.73
CA ILE A 59 -9.17 1.03 -4.07
C ILE A 59 -9.42 1.45 -5.52
N GLY A 60 -8.43 2.06 -6.18
CA GLY A 60 -8.50 2.38 -7.61
C GLY A 60 -8.66 1.17 -8.52
N ARG A 61 -8.35 -0.04 -8.05
CA ARG A 61 -8.67 -1.29 -8.75
C ARG A 61 -10.18 -1.49 -8.98
N ARG A 62 -11.06 -0.77 -8.26
CA ARG A 62 -12.51 -0.79 -8.51
C ARG A 62 -12.91 -0.46 -9.95
N PHE A 63 -12.06 0.26 -10.68
CA PHE A 63 -12.32 0.73 -12.05
C PHE A 63 -11.89 -0.28 -13.13
N GLY A 64 -11.54 -1.50 -12.75
CA GLY A 64 -11.18 -2.59 -13.67
C GLY A 64 -9.70 -2.92 -13.66
N VAL A 65 -9.27 -3.71 -14.64
CA VAL A 65 -7.87 -4.14 -14.78
C VAL A 65 -7.02 -2.95 -15.22
N CYS A 66 -6.18 -2.50 -14.30
CA CYS A 66 -5.18 -1.46 -14.53
C CYS A 66 -3.90 -1.81 -13.78
N ASP A 67 -2.81 -1.23 -14.25
CA ASP A 67 -1.50 -1.35 -13.63
C ASP A 67 -1.21 -0.07 -12.84
N MET A 68 -0.17 0.73 -13.11
CA MET A 68 0.16 1.91 -12.30
C MET A 68 -1.00 2.91 -12.14
N ARG A 69 -1.90 2.98 -13.12
CA ARG A 69 -3.05 3.90 -13.14
C ARG A 69 -4.04 3.68 -11.98
N HIS A 70 -4.04 2.51 -11.32
CA HIS A 70 -4.87 2.28 -10.13
C HIS A 70 -4.58 3.31 -9.02
N THR A 71 -3.34 3.78 -8.90
CA THR A 71 -2.93 4.77 -7.89
C THR A 71 -3.70 6.09 -8.07
N ILE A 72 -3.76 6.61 -9.30
CA ILE A 72 -4.43 7.85 -9.66
C ILE A 72 -5.95 7.71 -9.59
N LEU A 73 -6.48 6.56 -10.02
CA LEU A 73 -7.91 6.29 -9.93
C LEU A 73 -8.40 6.21 -8.47
N GLY A 74 -7.60 5.59 -7.60
CA GLY A 74 -7.86 5.57 -6.15
C GLY A 74 -7.80 6.96 -5.55
N TYR A 75 -6.77 7.74 -5.89
CA TYR A 75 -6.61 9.13 -5.46
C TYR A 75 -7.85 9.97 -5.80
N ARG A 76 -8.27 9.99 -7.07
CA ARG A 76 -9.44 10.78 -7.50
C ARG A 76 -10.71 10.33 -6.78
N PHE A 77 -10.93 9.03 -6.67
CA PHE A 77 -12.10 8.47 -6.01
C PHE A 77 -12.22 8.88 -4.53
N MET A 78 -11.10 8.88 -3.80
CA MET A 78 -11.05 9.27 -2.40
C MET A 78 -11.11 10.80 -2.23
N GLN A 79 -10.47 11.56 -3.11
CA GLN A 79 -10.48 13.02 -3.11
C GLN A 79 -11.90 13.57 -3.36
N GLU A 80 -12.65 13.01 -4.32
CA GLU A 80 -14.05 13.36 -4.59
C GLU A 80 -14.97 13.20 -3.36
N ARG A 81 -14.56 12.38 -2.39
CA ARG A 81 -15.29 12.10 -1.15
C ARG A 81 -14.74 12.88 0.06
N GLY A 82 -13.72 13.72 -0.14
CA GLY A 82 -13.08 14.51 0.91
C GLY A 82 -12.15 13.72 1.84
N PHE A 83 -11.68 12.55 1.41
CA PHE A 83 -10.78 11.68 2.17
C PHE A 83 -9.32 11.83 1.71
N ASP A 84 -8.79 13.04 1.89
CA ASP A 84 -7.48 13.45 1.34
C ASP A 84 -6.31 12.57 1.82
N ASP A 85 -6.33 12.09 3.06
CA ASP A 85 -5.24 11.24 3.57
C ASP A 85 -5.28 9.84 2.96
N SER A 86 -6.48 9.28 2.73
CA SER A 86 -6.62 8.03 1.97
C SER A 86 -6.27 8.23 0.50
N ALA A 87 -6.64 9.37 -0.10
CA ALA A 87 -6.28 9.70 -1.47
C ALA A 87 -4.76 9.75 -1.64
N ARG A 88 -4.05 10.38 -0.71
CA ARG A 88 -2.58 10.40 -0.67
C ARG A 88 -2.00 8.99 -0.66
N ILE A 89 -2.45 8.13 0.23
CA ILE A 89 -1.94 6.74 0.33
C ILE A 89 -2.17 5.96 -0.98
N CYS A 90 -3.28 6.21 -1.70
CA CYS A 90 -3.48 5.62 -3.02
C CYS A 90 -2.36 5.99 -3.99
N LEU A 91 -1.83 7.22 -3.93
CA LEU A 91 -0.69 7.63 -4.76
C LEU A 91 0.64 7.06 -4.27
N THR A 92 0.88 6.98 -2.95
CA THR A 92 2.23 6.76 -2.41
C THR A 92 2.58 5.30 -2.11
N HIS A 93 1.59 4.42 -1.90
CA HIS A 93 1.83 3.06 -1.37
C HIS A 93 2.77 2.20 -2.24
N SER A 94 2.76 2.41 -3.56
CA SER A 94 3.56 1.62 -4.51
C SER A 94 5.02 2.10 -4.66
N PHE A 95 5.39 3.23 -4.04
CA PHE A 95 6.63 3.97 -4.36
C PHE A 95 7.51 4.25 -3.13
N PRO A 96 7.97 3.22 -2.38
CA PRO A 96 8.90 3.44 -1.26
C PRO A 96 10.24 4.06 -1.69
N TYR A 97 10.66 3.84 -2.95
CA TYR A 97 11.88 4.40 -3.52
C TYR A 97 11.71 5.82 -4.09
N ARG A 98 10.50 6.39 -4.05
CA ARG A 98 10.17 7.74 -4.54
C ARG A 98 10.56 8.00 -6.02
N ASP A 99 10.50 6.97 -6.84
CA ASP A 99 10.61 7.07 -8.29
C ASP A 99 9.50 6.23 -8.93
N ILE A 100 8.68 6.85 -9.78
CA ILE A 100 7.57 6.16 -10.42
C ILE A 100 8.04 5.10 -11.42
N ALA A 101 9.26 5.22 -11.97
CA ALA A 101 9.86 4.19 -12.82
C ALA A 101 10.18 2.91 -12.04
N SER A 102 10.19 2.95 -10.71
CA SER A 102 10.34 1.75 -9.86
C SER A 102 9.07 0.90 -9.76
N TYR A 103 7.96 1.31 -10.40
CA TYR A 103 6.74 0.51 -10.44
C TYR A 103 6.97 -0.87 -11.07
N ASN A 104 6.41 -1.92 -10.46
CA ASN A 104 6.49 -3.29 -10.99
C ASN A 104 5.27 -3.56 -11.87
N GLY A 105 5.41 -3.34 -13.16
CA GLY A 105 4.35 -3.46 -14.15
C GLY A 105 4.48 -2.40 -15.23
N HIS A 106 3.40 -2.15 -15.94
CA HIS A 106 3.33 -1.14 -16.99
C HIS A 106 2.89 0.22 -16.44
N ASN A 107 3.41 1.29 -17.04
CA ASN A 107 2.79 2.59 -16.93
C ASN A 107 1.64 2.66 -17.95
N ASP A 108 0.42 2.40 -17.49
CA ASP A 108 -0.82 2.51 -18.26
C ASP A 108 -1.55 3.85 -18.05
N CYS A 109 -0.89 4.82 -17.42
CA CYS A 109 -1.37 6.20 -17.28
C CYS A 109 -1.26 6.98 -18.58
N THR A 110 -2.05 8.04 -18.73
CA THR A 110 -1.77 9.06 -19.77
C THR A 110 -0.49 9.83 -19.46
N GLU A 111 0.02 10.61 -20.42
CA GLU A 111 1.19 11.48 -20.23
C GLU A 111 0.97 12.46 -19.07
N GLY A 112 -0.14 13.20 -19.09
CA GLY A 112 -0.46 14.15 -18.00
C GLY A 112 -0.71 13.46 -16.64
N GLU A 113 -1.26 12.24 -16.63
CA GLU A 113 -1.38 11.44 -15.41
C GLU A 113 0.00 11.02 -14.87
N THR A 114 0.92 10.65 -15.76
CA THR A 114 2.30 10.29 -15.42
C THR A 114 3.07 11.48 -14.84
N GLU A 115 2.96 12.65 -15.47
CA GLU A 115 3.60 13.88 -15.00
C GLU A 115 3.06 14.31 -13.63
N PHE A 116 1.74 14.24 -13.45
CA PHE A 116 1.10 14.51 -12.16
C PHE A 116 1.65 13.58 -11.07
N LEU A 117 1.66 12.27 -11.32
CA LEU A 117 2.12 11.30 -10.33
C LEU A 117 3.61 11.51 -9.99
N ARG A 118 4.45 11.77 -11.01
CA ARG A 118 5.87 12.06 -10.80
C ARG A 118 6.07 13.28 -9.90
N ALA A 119 5.43 14.40 -10.26
CA ALA A 119 5.53 15.63 -9.48
C ALA A 119 5.04 15.46 -8.04
N PHE A 120 3.97 14.67 -7.84
CA PHE A 120 3.47 14.37 -6.51
C PHE A 120 4.50 13.56 -5.68
N ILE A 121 5.04 12.47 -6.23
CA ILE A 121 5.98 11.58 -5.53
C ILE A 121 7.32 12.29 -5.22
N ASP A 122 7.82 13.11 -6.15
CA ASP A 122 9.04 13.90 -5.96
C ASP A 122 8.91 14.89 -4.79
N GLN A 123 7.72 15.44 -4.58
CA GLN A 123 7.43 16.42 -3.53
C GLN A 123 6.88 15.79 -2.24
N ALA A 124 6.43 14.54 -2.29
CA ALA A 124 5.82 13.87 -1.16
C ALA A 124 6.83 13.63 -0.03
N GLY A 125 6.73 14.43 1.04
CA GLY A 125 7.38 14.13 2.31
C GLY A 125 6.59 13.02 3.01
N TYR A 126 6.99 11.77 2.80
CA TYR A 126 6.32 10.60 3.41
C TYR A 126 6.29 10.71 4.93
N ASP A 127 5.11 10.48 5.50
CA ASP A 127 4.92 10.32 6.93
C ASP A 127 4.92 8.84 7.33
N ASP A 128 4.66 8.56 8.59
CA ASP A 128 4.69 7.18 9.10
C ASP A 128 3.53 6.34 8.57
N TYR A 129 2.42 6.94 8.16
CA TYR A 129 1.34 6.19 7.49
C TYR A 129 1.71 5.84 6.06
N ASP A 130 2.34 6.73 5.29
CA ASP A 130 2.88 6.39 3.96
C ASP A 130 3.85 5.21 4.06
N ARG A 131 4.82 5.31 4.98
CA ARG A 131 5.82 4.28 5.25
C ARG A 131 5.18 2.96 5.68
N LEU A 132 4.21 3.02 6.59
CA LEU A 132 3.54 1.83 7.11
C LEU A 132 2.77 1.10 6.02
N ILE A 133 2.02 1.82 5.19
CA ILE A 133 1.23 1.17 4.14
C ILE A 133 2.12 0.61 3.02
N GLN A 134 3.22 1.29 2.67
CA GLN A 134 4.25 0.73 1.78
C GLN A 134 4.81 -0.59 2.33
N LEU A 135 5.17 -0.62 3.61
CA LEU A 135 5.61 -1.85 4.29
C LEU A 135 4.52 -2.93 4.24
N CYS A 136 3.27 -2.59 4.60
CA CYS A 136 2.17 -3.54 4.69
C CYS A 136 1.77 -4.15 3.34
N ASP A 137 1.81 -3.40 2.24
CA ASP A 137 1.66 -3.96 0.88
C ASP A 137 2.75 -5.02 0.60
N ALA A 138 3.99 -4.73 1.01
CA ALA A 138 5.14 -5.62 0.83
C ALA A 138 5.19 -6.83 1.79
N VAL A 139 4.25 -6.97 2.74
CA VAL A 139 4.15 -8.16 3.62
C VAL A 139 2.78 -8.83 3.56
N SER A 140 1.96 -8.51 2.55
CA SER A 140 0.58 -9.02 2.45
C SER A 140 0.35 -9.83 1.18
N LEU A 141 -0.01 -11.11 1.32
CA LEU A 141 -0.58 -11.93 0.26
C LEU A 141 -2.11 -12.05 0.45
N PRO A 142 -2.87 -12.48 -0.58
CA PRO A 142 -4.31 -12.68 -0.46
C PRO A 142 -4.72 -13.67 0.64
N ASP A 143 -3.86 -14.65 0.95
CA ASP A 143 -4.11 -15.71 1.93
C ASP A 143 -3.58 -15.38 3.34
N GLY A 144 -2.73 -14.36 3.50
CA GLY A 144 -2.20 -13.97 4.80
C GLY A 144 -0.99 -13.06 4.75
N ALA A 145 -0.58 -12.61 5.94
CA ALA A 145 0.70 -11.93 6.10
C ALA A 145 1.85 -12.88 5.74
N THR A 146 2.95 -12.35 5.23
CA THR A 146 4.08 -13.15 4.75
C THR A 146 5.42 -12.45 5.02
N TRP A 147 6.50 -13.21 4.91
CA TRP A 147 7.85 -12.69 4.73
C TRP A 147 7.91 -11.75 3.52
N MET A 148 8.53 -10.59 3.71
CA MET A 148 8.69 -9.57 2.68
C MET A 148 9.37 -10.13 1.43
N GLU A 149 10.42 -10.92 1.61
CA GLU A 149 11.18 -11.54 0.52
C GLU A 149 10.28 -12.44 -0.35
N LYS A 150 9.38 -13.21 0.27
CA LYS A 150 8.40 -14.04 -0.46
C LYS A 150 7.45 -13.16 -1.28
N ARG A 151 6.95 -12.05 -0.70
CA ARG A 151 6.07 -11.11 -1.40
C ARG A 151 6.79 -10.42 -2.57
N LEU A 152 8.02 -9.97 -2.37
CA LEU A 152 8.83 -9.32 -3.39
C LEU A 152 9.14 -10.25 -4.57
N VAL A 153 9.49 -11.51 -4.29
CA VAL A 153 9.70 -12.53 -5.33
C VAL A 153 8.40 -12.88 -6.06
N ASP A 154 7.27 -13.02 -5.36
CA ASP A 154 5.96 -13.23 -6.00
C ASP A 154 5.61 -12.11 -6.99
N VAL A 155 5.82 -10.84 -6.61
CA VAL A 155 5.61 -9.70 -7.53
C VAL A 155 6.52 -9.82 -8.75
N ALA A 156 7.82 -10.06 -8.54
CA ALA A 156 8.79 -10.15 -9.63
C ALA A 156 8.46 -11.28 -10.62
N LEU A 157 8.00 -12.43 -10.13
CA LEU A 157 7.60 -13.56 -10.99
C LEU A 157 6.36 -13.24 -11.84
N ARG A 158 5.40 -12.50 -11.29
CA ARG A 158 4.14 -12.17 -11.99
C ARG A 158 4.23 -10.92 -12.88
N ARG A 159 5.05 -9.94 -12.50
CA ARG A 159 5.10 -8.60 -13.10
C ARG A 159 6.44 -8.28 -13.76
N GLY A 160 7.45 -9.12 -13.58
CA GLY A 160 8.80 -8.87 -14.03
C GLY A 160 9.59 -7.94 -13.10
N VAL A 161 10.80 -7.62 -13.55
CA VAL A 161 11.75 -6.74 -12.88
C VAL A 161 12.19 -5.63 -13.83
N ASN A 162 12.75 -4.57 -13.26
CA ASN A 162 13.32 -3.43 -13.97
C ASN A 162 14.62 -2.97 -13.27
N ASP A 163 15.31 -1.99 -13.86
CA ASP A 163 16.60 -1.49 -13.38
C ASP A 163 16.53 -0.91 -11.94
N LEU A 164 15.34 -0.54 -11.48
CA LEU A 164 15.09 0.03 -10.15
C LEU A 164 14.54 -0.98 -9.14
N THR A 165 14.44 -2.27 -9.50
CA THR A 165 13.91 -3.31 -8.62
C THR A 165 14.76 -3.48 -7.36
N VAL A 166 16.09 -3.55 -7.51
CA VAL A 166 17.00 -3.69 -6.34
C VAL A 166 16.94 -2.45 -5.43
N PRO A 167 17.04 -1.21 -5.93
CA PRO A 167 16.81 -0.01 -5.11
C PRO A 167 15.47 -0.02 -4.37
N LYS A 168 14.38 -0.41 -5.03
CA LYS A 168 13.05 -0.52 -4.42
C LYS A 168 12.99 -1.56 -3.31
N TRP A 169 13.58 -2.73 -3.50
CA TRP A 169 13.63 -3.77 -2.48
C TRP A 169 14.43 -3.32 -1.25
N ARG A 170 15.52 -2.59 -1.45
CA ARG A 170 16.27 -1.96 -0.33
C ARG A 170 15.40 -0.97 0.43
N ALA A 171 14.59 -0.16 -0.26
CA ALA A 171 13.66 0.75 0.40
C ALA A 171 12.63 0.00 1.26
N PHE A 172 12.06 -1.10 0.77
CA PHE A 172 11.16 -1.93 1.59
C PHE A 172 11.86 -2.53 2.82
N LEU A 173 13.08 -3.07 2.66
CA LEU A 173 13.85 -3.61 3.79
C LEU A 173 14.17 -2.51 4.83
N GLN A 174 14.46 -1.30 4.38
CA GLN A 174 14.64 -0.15 5.28
C GLN A 174 13.36 0.22 6.01
N LEU A 175 12.19 0.13 5.37
CA LEU A 175 10.90 0.32 6.05
C LEU A 175 10.68 -0.75 7.12
N LYS A 176 11.04 -2.01 6.84
CA LYS A 176 11.00 -3.06 7.87
C LYS A 176 11.88 -2.69 9.06
N THR A 177 13.16 -2.37 8.83
CA THR A 177 14.07 -1.95 9.91
C THR A 177 13.51 -0.79 10.71
N TYR A 178 12.96 0.22 10.03
CA TYR A 178 12.35 1.39 10.66
C TYR A 178 11.20 1.00 11.60
N PHE A 179 10.28 0.12 11.18
CA PHE A 179 9.17 -0.31 12.04
C PHE A 179 9.60 -1.35 13.09
N ASP A 180 10.65 -2.13 12.86
CA ASP A 180 11.21 -2.99 13.90
C ASP A 180 11.74 -2.11 15.06
N GLU A 181 12.46 -1.04 14.73
CA GLU A 181 12.99 -0.08 15.72
C GLU A 181 11.84 0.69 16.40
N LYS A 182 10.87 1.19 15.63
CA LYS A 182 9.73 1.96 16.14
C LYS A 182 8.82 1.14 17.06
N THR A 183 8.68 -0.16 16.80
CA THR A 183 7.86 -1.07 17.65
C THR A 183 8.68 -1.79 18.74
N GLY A 184 10.00 -1.62 18.76
CA GLY A 184 10.89 -2.27 19.73
C GLY A 184 11.01 -3.80 19.55
N GLY A 185 10.67 -4.33 18.38
CA GLY A 185 10.68 -5.78 18.14
C GLY A 185 10.48 -6.15 16.67
N ASP A 186 10.55 -7.44 16.36
CA ASP A 186 10.37 -7.92 14.98
C ASP A 186 8.88 -7.85 14.58
N ILE A 187 8.55 -7.01 13.59
CA ILE A 187 7.18 -6.82 13.12
C ILE A 187 6.50 -8.13 12.69
N TYR A 188 7.27 -9.13 12.25
CA TYR A 188 6.71 -10.41 11.82
C TYR A 188 5.96 -11.11 12.95
N ARG A 189 6.39 -10.94 14.21
CA ARG A 189 5.67 -11.45 15.38
C ARG A 189 4.32 -10.76 15.57
N LEU A 190 4.26 -9.45 15.32
CA LEU A 190 3.04 -8.65 15.45
C LEU A 190 2.00 -9.04 14.41
N ILE A 191 2.45 -9.29 13.18
CA ILE A 191 1.56 -9.65 12.06
C ILE A 191 1.34 -11.17 11.91
N GLY A 192 1.86 -11.98 12.86
CA GLY A 192 1.62 -13.42 12.93
C GLY A 192 2.35 -14.25 11.85
N VAL A 193 3.43 -13.70 11.28
CA VAL A 193 4.32 -14.46 10.40
C VAL A 193 5.26 -15.30 11.27
N VAL A 194 4.92 -16.57 11.41
CA VAL A 194 5.75 -17.58 12.07
C VAL A 194 6.60 -18.32 11.05
N GLY A 195 7.84 -18.63 11.42
CA GLY A 195 8.74 -19.44 10.60
C GLY A 195 8.15 -20.82 10.34
N ALA A 196 8.39 -21.35 9.13
CA ALA A 196 8.23 -22.76 8.83
C ALA A 196 9.26 -23.59 9.59
#